data_AF-A0A7X7NZJ6-F1
#
_entry.id   AF-A0A7X7NZJ6-F1
#
_cell.length_a   1.000
_cell.length_b   1.000
_cell.length_c   1.000
_cell.angle_alpha   90.00
_cell.angle_beta   90.00
_cell.angle_gamma   90.00
#
_symmetry.space_group_name_H-M   'P 1'
#
loop_
_entity.id
_entity.type
_entity.pdbx_description
1 polymer ?
#
loop_
_entity_poly.entity_id
_entity_poly.type
_entity_poly.pdbx_seq_one_letter_code
_entity_poly.pdbx_strand_id
1 'polypeptide(L)'
;MSSVLSGIKFAVLGGDDRELILVSELVKMGATVTVLGFPKDKQSHGSFSANTVAEACREAEVIILPLPGIGSNGVIRAVYCEQELRLTEDAIATISKNALVIIGTARDYLKDWAQKYGFTLLEILEMDEIAIPNSIPTAEGAI
;
A
#
# COMPACT_ATOMS: atom_id res chain seq x y z
N MET A 1 0.71 21.08 18.40
CA MET A 1 -0.34 20.08 18.10
C MET A 1 0.36 18.85 17.56
N SER A 2 0.27 17.71 18.26
CA SER A 2 0.79 16.43 17.74
C SER A 2 -0.17 15.96 16.65
N SER A 3 0.33 15.74 15.44
CA SER A 3 -0.50 15.22 14.35
C SER A 3 -0.81 13.74 14.61
N VAL A 4 -1.99 13.29 14.18
CA VAL A 4 -2.57 11.99 14.57
C VAL A 4 -1.68 10.80 14.20
N LEU A 5 -0.88 10.90 13.13
CA LEU A 5 -0.01 9.82 12.65
C LEU A 5 1.48 10.10 12.87
N SER A 6 1.82 11.08 13.71
CA SER A 6 3.20 11.48 13.95
C SER A 6 4.05 10.30 14.44
N GLY A 7 5.16 10.05 13.75
CA GLY A 7 6.12 8.99 14.09
C GLY A 7 5.81 7.61 13.52
N ILE A 8 4.64 7.40 12.91
CA ILE A 8 4.28 6.12 12.29
C ILE A 8 4.90 6.02 10.89
N LYS A 9 5.55 4.89 10.61
CA LYS A 9 6.18 4.60 9.31
C LYS A 9 5.24 3.84 8.36
N PHE A 10 4.92 4.47 7.24
CA PHE A 10 4.10 3.90 6.17
C PHE A 10 4.96 3.55 4.96
N ALA A 11 4.63 2.44 4.31
CA ALA A 11 5.09 2.10 2.96
C ALA A 11 3.89 2.00 2.02
N VAL A 12 3.86 2.79 0.95
CA VAL A 12 2.84 2.72 -0.10
C VAL A 12 3.47 2.17 -1.37
N LEU A 13 3.01 0.99 -1.79
CA LEU A 13 3.66 0.20 -2.84
C LEU A 13 2.77 0.12 -4.09
N GLY A 14 3.14 0.83 -5.15
CA GLY A 14 2.39 0.86 -6.40
C GLY A 14 1.00 1.47 -6.25
N GLY A 15 0.19 1.31 -7.30
CA GLY A 15 -1.16 1.85 -7.38
C GLY A 15 -1.40 2.72 -8.60
N ASP A 16 -2.38 3.60 -8.47
CA ASP A 16 -2.79 4.62 -9.43
C ASP A 16 -2.91 6.00 -8.73
N ASP A 17 -3.74 6.90 -9.25
CA ASP A 17 -3.93 8.23 -8.68
C ASP A 17 -4.51 8.22 -7.26
N ARG A 18 -5.25 7.18 -6.88
CA ARG A 18 -5.85 7.09 -5.54
C ARG A 18 -4.79 6.98 -4.46
N GLU A 19 -3.75 6.18 -4.69
CA GLU A 19 -2.65 6.05 -3.74
C GLU A 19 -1.81 7.35 -3.65
N LEU A 20 -1.69 8.14 -4.72
CA LEU A 20 -1.04 9.46 -4.66
C LEU A 20 -1.79 10.44 -3.75
N ILE A 21 -3.13 10.45 -3.81
CA ILE A 21 -3.97 11.26 -2.91
C ILE A 21 -3.79 10.79 -1.47
N LEU A 22 -3.83 9.47 -1.24
CA LEU A 22 -3.62 8.88 0.09
C LEU A 22 -2.26 9.26 0.68
N VAL A 23 -1.18 9.17 -0.10
CA VAL A 23 0.16 9.59 0.32
C VAL A 23 0.17 11.04 0.79
N SER A 24 -0.49 11.94 0.05
CA SER A 24 -0.55 13.36 0.44
C SER A 24 -1.25 13.57 1.78
N GLU A 25 -2.36 12.87 2.03
CA GLU A 25 -3.09 12.97 3.29
C GLU A 25 -2.31 12.35 4.47
N LEU A 26 -1.66 11.21 4.27
CA LEU A 26 -0.80 10.60 5.30
C LEU A 26 0.33 11.54 5.72
N VAL A 27 0.99 12.20 4.75
CA VAL A 27 2.04 13.18 5.03
C VAL A 27 1.48 14.39 5.77
N LYS A 28 0.31 14.92 5.39
CA LYS A 28 -0.35 16.04 6.10
C LYS A 28 -0.71 15.67 7.54
N MET A 29 -1.08 14.42 7.79
CA MET A 29 -1.33 13.86 9.12
C MET A 29 -0.03 13.55 9.90
N GLY A 30 1.13 13.84 9.32
CA GLY A 30 2.47 13.78 9.91
C GLY A 30 3.10 12.38 9.97
N ALA A 31 2.59 11.45 9.16
CA ALA A 31 3.21 10.14 9.00
C ALA A 31 4.55 10.23 8.24
N THR A 32 5.44 9.28 8.50
CA THR A 32 6.65 9.08 7.69
C THR A 32 6.30 8.14 6.54
N VAL A 33 6.15 8.66 5.33
CA VAL A 33 5.64 7.87 4.20
C VAL A 33 6.75 7.58 3.20
N THR A 34 7.08 6.31 3.03
CA THR A 34 7.94 5.81 1.95
C THR A 34 7.07 5.29 0.81
N VAL A 35 7.40 5.65 -0.43
CA VAL A 35 6.65 5.28 -1.63
C VAL A 35 7.53 4.58 -2.64
N LEU A 36 6.95 3.63 -3.37
CA LEU A 36 7.60 2.92 -4.47
C LEU A 36 6.61 2.75 -5.62
N GLY A 37 7.07 2.91 -6.87
CA GLY A 37 6.23 2.75 -8.06
C GLY A 37 5.50 4.01 -8.52
N PHE A 38 5.90 5.19 -8.01
CA PHE A 38 5.36 6.50 -8.39
C PHE A 38 6.46 7.38 -8.99
N PRO A 39 6.13 8.23 -9.98
CA PRO A 39 7.11 9.09 -10.62
C PRO A 39 7.41 10.27 -9.70
N LYS A 40 8.67 10.70 -9.61
CA LYS A 40 9.14 11.68 -8.60
C LYS A 40 8.41 13.02 -8.66
N ASP A 41 7.97 13.43 -9.84
CA ASP A 41 7.23 14.68 -10.09
C ASP A 41 5.78 14.65 -9.60
N LYS A 42 5.18 13.45 -9.42
CA LYS A 42 3.83 13.29 -8.87
C LYS A 42 3.80 13.04 -7.35
N GLN A 43 4.95 12.78 -6.74
CA GLN A 43 5.02 12.47 -5.31
C GLN A 43 4.76 13.72 -4.45
N SER A 44 4.05 13.55 -3.34
CA SER A 44 3.81 14.65 -2.40
C SER A 44 5.12 15.09 -1.75
N HIS A 45 5.30 16.40 -1.57
CA HIS A 45 6.41 16.91 -0.78
C HIS A 45 6.31 16.33 0.65
N GLY A 46 7.40 15.72 1.13
CA GLY A 46 7.47 15.08 2.45
C GLY A 46 7.38 13.55 2.45
N SER A 47 7.13 12.89 1.31
CA SER A 47 7.32 11.44 1.17
C SER A 47 8.75 11.09 0.73
N PHE A 48 9.21 9.89 1.09
CA PHE A 48 10.51 9.33 0.70
C PHE A 48 10.34 8.36 -0.45
N SER A 49 11.19 8.43 -1.47
CA SER A 49 11.17 7.42 -2.56
C SER A 49 12.09 6.26 -2.22
N ALA A 50 11.60 5.04 -2.34
CA ALA A 50 12.42 3.83 -2.36
C ALA A 50 12.70 3.37 -3.80
N ASN A 51 13.75 2.58 -3.99
CA ASN A 51 14.11 1.98 -5.29
C ASN A 51 13.71 0.50 -5.37
N THR A 52 13.51 -0.16 -4.23
CA THR A 52 13.13 -1.58 -4.16
C THR A 52 12.02 -1.82 -3.16
N VAL A 53 11.28 -2.91 -3.32
CA VAL A 53 10.21 -3.31 -2.38
C VAL A 53 10.79 -3.57 -0.99
N ALA A 54 11.95 -4.21 -0.88
CA ALA A 54 12.61 -4.47 0.40
C ALA A 54 13.05 -3.17 1.11
N GLU A 55 13.47 -2.15 0.37
CA GLU A 55 13.79 -0.83 0.92
C GLU A 55 12.53 -0.14 1.45
N ALA A 56 11.44 -0.18 0.69
CA ALA A 56 10.17 0.43 1.09
C ALA A 56 9.56 -0.23 2.33
N CYS A 57 9.61 -1.56 2.42
CA CYS A 57 9.04 -2.33 3.53
C CYS A 57 9.85 -2.26 4.84
N ARG A 58 11.12 -1.88 4.78
CA ARG A 58 12.03 -1.95 5.93
C ARG A 58 11.52 -1.12 7.10
N GLU A 59 11.28 -1.78 8.23
CA GLU A 59 10.73 -1.19 9.46
C GLU A 59 9.37 -0.49 9.29
N ALA A 60 8.66 -0.75 8.19
CA ALA A 60 7.32 -0.20 8.00
C ALA A 60 6.37 -0.78 9.05
N GLU A 61 5.60 0.10 9.69
CA GLU A 61 4.55 -0.27 10.65
C GLU A 61 3.22 -0.46 9.94
N VAL A 62 3.02 0.25 8.83
CA VAL A 62 1.87 0.08 7.96
C VAL A 62 2.32 -0.05 6.51
N ILE A 63 1.85 -1.07 5.82
CA ILE A 63 2.06 -1.26 4.38
C ILE A 63 0.71 -1.13 3.69
N ILE A 64 0.66 -0.32 2.65
CA ILE A 64 -0.51 -0.13 1.81
C ILE A 64 -0.20 -0.64 0.42
N LEU A 65 -0.94 -1.68 0.03
CA LEU A 65 -0.91 -2.28 -1.30
C LEU A 65 -2.10 -1.76 -2.12
N PRO A 66 -2.02 -1.79 -3.46
CA PRO A 66 -3.06 -1.23 -4.32
C PRO A 66 -4.40 -1.92 -4.12
N LEU A 67 -5.49 -1.20 -4.30
CA LEU A 67 -6.84 -1.77 -4.17
C LEU A 67 -7.10 -2.99 -5.08
N PRO A 68 -6.63 -3.04 -6.34
CA PRO A 68 -6.76 -4.26 -7.18
C PRO A 68 -5.97 -5.47 -6.63
N GLY A 69 -5.19 -5.27 -5.58
CA GLY A 69 -4.38 -6.29 -4.91
C GLY A 69 -3.08 -6.60 -5.64
N ILE A 70 -2.61 -7.83 -5.42
CA ILE A 70 -1.40 -8.36 -6.05
C ILE A 70 -1.79 -9.40 -7.11
N GLY A 71 -1.11 -9.33 -8.26
CA GLY A 71 -1.22 -10.30 -9.34
C GLY A 71 -0.87 -11.73 -8.89
N SER A 72 -1.28 -12.73 -9.68
CA SER A 72 -1.10 -14.15 -9.36
C SER A 72 0.37 -14.58 -9.17
N ASN A 73 1.32 -13.80 -9.65
CA ASN A 73 2.76 -14.04 -9.56
C ASN A 73 3.46 -13.17 -8.50
N GLY A 74 2.71 -12.47 -7.64
CA GLY A 74 3.28 -11.56 -6.64
C GLY A 74 3.57 -10.15 -7.17
N VAL A 75 3.15 -9.82 -8.38
CA VAL A 75 3.36 -8.49 -8.98
C VAL A 75 2.36 -7.47 -8.44
N ILE A 76 2.91 -6.42 -7.84
CA ILE A 76 2.19 -5.25 -7.35
C ILE A 76 1.86 -4.38 -8.56
N ARG A 77 0.58 -4.04 -8.72
CA ARG A 77 0.15 -3.14 -9.79
C ARG A 77 0.70 -1.74 -9.55
N ALA A 78 1.40 -1.17 -10.53
CA ALA A 78 1.87 0.22 -10.50
C ALA A 78 1.72 0.86 -11.88
N VAL A 79 0.73 1.73 -12.06
CA VAL A 79 0.42 2.33 -13.38
C VAL A 79 1.55 3.25 -13.87
N TYR A 80 2.37 3.75 -12.95
CA TYR A 80 3.44 4.70 -13.23
C TYR A 80 4.85 4.10 -13.24
N CYS A 81 4.96 2.77 -13.11
CA CYS A 81 6.25 2.09 -13.07
C CYS A 81 6.35 1.11 -14.23
N GLU A 82 7.36 1.31 -15.09
CA GLU A 82 7.67 0.34 -16.16
C GLU A 82 8.35 -0.91 -15.60
N GLN A 83 9.06 -0.77 -14.47
CA GLN A 83 9.68 -1.89 -13.79
C GLN A 83 8.61 -2.66 -13.00
N GLU A 84 8.66 -3.97 -13.15
CA GLU A 84 7.80 -4.87 -12.40
C GLU A 84 8.17 -4.86 -10.90
N LEU A 85 7.21 -4.50 -10.06
CA LEU A 85 7.36 -4.52 -8.61
C LEU A 85 6.81 -5.84 -8.08
N ARG A 86 7.65 -6.64 -7.43
CA ARG A 86 7.23 -7.92 -6.82
C ARG A 86 7.29 -7.84 -5.31
N LEU A 87 6.18 -8.20 -4.65
CA LEU A 87 6.19 -8.42 -3.22
C LEU A 87 6.91 -9.74 -2.93
N THR A 88 8.02 -9.68 -2.23
CA THR A 88 8.81 -10.84 -1.85
C THR A 88 8.69 -11.13 -0.37
N GLU A 89 8.86 -12.39 0.00
CA GLU A 89 8.89 -12.80 1.41
C GLU A 89 10.02 -12.10 2.17
N ASP A 90 11.19 -11.94 1.55
CA ASP A 90 12.32 -11.21 2.12
C ASP A 90 11.96 -9.77 2.47
N ALA A 91 11.15 -9.09 1.65
CA ALA A 91 10.69 -7.74 1.96
C ALA A 91 9.69 -7.73 3.12
N ILE A 92 8.81 -8.74 3.20
CA ILE A 92 7.88 -8.90 4.33
C ILE A 92 8.63 -9.22 5.63
N ALA A 93 9.73 -9.95 5.57
CA ALA A 93 10.53 -10.28 6.75
C ALA A 93 11.22 -9.07 7.39
N THR A 94 11.29 -7.92 6.71
CA THR A 94 11.94 -6.69 7.24
C THR A 94 10.96 -5.68 7.87
N ILE A 95 9.67 -5.97 7.85
CA ILE A 95 8.64 -5.06 8.37
C ILE A 95 8.64 -5.03 9.90
N SER A 96 8.01 -4.02 10.49
CA SER A 96 7.91 -3.92 11.95
C SER A 96 7.08 -5.07 12.54
N LYS A 97 7.35 -5.43 13.80
CA LYS A 97 6.53 -6.41 14.51
C LYS A 97 5.12 -5.87 14.68
N ASN A 98 4.11 -6.73 14.52
CA ASN A 98 2.70 -6.36 14.57
C ASN A 98 2.31 -5.29 13.53
N ALA A 99 3.04 -5.20 12.42
CA ALA A 99 2.68 -4.29 11.33
C ALA A 99 1.26 -4.56 10.81
N LEU A 100 0.67 -3.53 10.20
CA LEU A 100 -0.61 -3.63 9.49
C LEU A 100 -0.35 -3.61 7.99
N VAL A 101 -0.82 -4.64 7.28
CA VAL A 101 -0.79 -4.70 5.81
C VAL A 101 -2.21 -4.53 5.30
N ILE A 102 -2.44 -3.49 4.52
CA ILE A 102 -3.74 -3.13 3.96
C ILE A 102 -3.72 -3.41 2.45
N ILE A 103 -4.72 -4.15 1.96
CA ILE A 103 -4.86 -4.51 0.55
C ILE A 103 -6.34 -4.63 0.21
N GLY A 104 -6.74 -4.47 -1.05
CA GLY A 104 -8.13 -4.76 -1.44
C GLY A 104 -8.49 -6.23 -1.27
N THR A 105 -7.75 -7.11 -1.95
CA THR A 105 -7.90 -8.57 -1.83
C THR A 105 -6.53 -9.23 -1.77
N ALA A 106 -6.32 -10.08 -0.77
CA ALA A 106 -5.10 -10.81 -0.54
C ALA A 106 -5.13 -12.19 -1.20
N ARG A 107 -3.95 -12.65 -1.60
CA ARG A 107 -3.71 -14.02 -2.07
C ARG A 107 -3.33 -14.92 -0.88
N ASP A 108 -3.53 -16.22 -1.04
CA ASP A 108 -3.25 -17.22 0.01
C ASP A 108 -1.82 -17.11 0.57
N TYR A 109 -0.81 -16.93 -0.30
CA TYR A 109 0.58 -16.79 0.15
C TYR A 109 0.79 -15.58 1.08
N LEU A 110 0.04 -14.49 0.89
CA LEU A 110 0.13 -13.31 1.75
C LEU A 110 -0.55 -13.55 3.10
N LYS A 111 -1.61 -14.35 3.12
CA LYS A 111 -2.29 -14.83 4.34
C LYS A 111 -1.36 -15.77 5.12
N ASP A 112 -0.66 -16.66 4.44
CA ASP A 112 0.34 -17.55 5.04
C ASP A 112 1.51 -16.75 5.65
N TRP A 113 1.99 -15.72 4.94
CA TRP A 113 3.00 -14.81 5.47
C TRP A 113 2.50 -14.00 6.66
N ALA A 114 1.23 -13.59 6.67
CA ALA A 114 0.64 -12.89 7.82
C ALA A 114 0.73 -13.74 9.09
N GLN A 115 0.39 -15.04 8.98
CA GLN A 115 0.52 -15.98 10.09
C GLN A 115 1.98 -16.25 10.48
N LYS A 116 2.86 -16.43 9.49
CA LYS A 116 4.28 -16.74 9.71
C LYS A 116 5.05 -15.59 10.37
N TYR A 117 4.82 -14.36 9.94
CA TYR A 117 5.56 -13.17 10.37
C TYR A 117 4.82 -12.35 11.43
N GLY A 118 3.57 -12.70 11.74
CA GLY A 118 2.80 -12.10 12.84
C GLY A 118 2.38 -10.65 12.57
N PHE A 119 2.04 -10.31 11.32
CA PHE A 119 1.45 -9.03 10.96
C PHE A 119 -0.06 -9.17 10.78
N THR A 120 -0.79 -8.06 10.96
CA THR A 120 -2.22 -8.01 10.70
C THR A 120 -2.45 -7.74 9.23
N LEU A 121 -3.23 -8.60 8.57
CA LEU A 121 -3.63 -8.42 7.18
C LEU A 121 -5.09 -7.95 7.14
N LEU A 122 -5.32 -6.78 6.54
CA LEU A 122 -6.63 -6.16 6.38
C LEU A 122 -7.01 -6.12 4.89
N GLU A 123 -8.03 -6.90 4.53
CA GLU A 123 -8.63 -6.91 3.20
C GLU A 123 -9.82 -5.92 3.17
N ILE A 124 -9.66 -4.81 2.46
CA ILE A 124 -10.63 -3.70 2.53
C ILE A 124 -11.74 -3.79 1.48
N LEU A 125 -11.58 -4.60 0.43
CA LEU A 125 -12.59 -4.70 -0.63
C LEU A 125 -13.90 -5.36 -0.14
N GLU A 126 -13.81 -6.19 0.89
CA GLU A 126 -14.95 -6.89 1.51
C GLU A 126 -15.62 -6.07 2.63
N MET A 127 -15.12 -4.87 2.95
CA MET A 127 -15.72 -4.01 3.96
C MET A 127 -16.94 -3.29 3.39
N ASP A 128 -18.10 -3.42 4.05
CA ASP A 128 -19.39 -2.84 3.62
C ASP A 128 -19.31 -1.33 3.30
N GLU A 129 -18.44 -0.60 3.99
CA GLU A 129 -18.20 0.84 3.80
C GLU A 129 -17.53 1.19 2.45
N ILE A 130 -16.85 0.24 1.81
CA ILE A 130 -16.21 0.40 0.49
C ILE A 130 -17.08 -0.20 -0.63
N ALA A 131 -17.95 -1.17 -0.34
CA ALA A 131 -18.85 -1.78 -1.31
C ALA A 131 -19.94 -0.79 -1.82
N ILE A 132 -20.42 0.10 -0.96
CA ILE A 132 -21.51 1.04 -1.30
C ILE A 132 -21.06 2.17 -2.25
N PRO A 133 -19.90 2.86 -2.06
CA PRO A 133 -19.44 3.91 -2.97
C PRO A 133 -19.00 3.43 -4.36
N ASN A 134 -18.53 2.18 -4.49
CA ASN A 134 -18.14 1.61 -5.78
C ASN A 134 -19.33 1.38 -6.74
N SER A 135 -20.57 1.53 -6.27
CA SER A 135 -21.76 1.43 -7.13
C SER A 135 -21.97 2.65 -8.04
N ILE A 136 -21.31 3.78 -7.79
CA ILE A 136 -21.46 5.01 -8.59
C ILE A 136 -20.48 5.04 -9.79
N PRO A 137 -19.18 4.73 -9.65
CA PRO A 137 -18.25 4.72 -10.79
C PRO A 137 -18.47 3.56 -11.77
N THR A 138 -18.98 2.40 -11.31
CA THR A 138 -19.25 1.24 -12.17
C THR A 138 -20.43 1.47 -13.11
N ALA A 139 -21.35 2.38 -12.77
CA ALA A 139 -22.49 2.74 -13.63
C ALA A 139 -22.08 3.63 -14.83
N GLU A 140 -21.02 4.45 -14.70
CA GLU A 140 -20.57 5.35 -15.77
C GLU A 140 -19.72 4.65 -16.84
N GLY A 141 -19.13 3.48 -16.54
CA GLY A 141 -18.37 2.68 -17.51
C GLY A 141 -19.21 1.72 -18.37
N ALA A 142 -20.54 1.70 -18.18
CA ALA A 142 -21.45 0.77 -18.83
C ALA A 142 -22.34 1.40 -19.92
N ILE A 143 -22.04 2.63 -20.36
CA ILE A 143 -22.71 3.29 -21.49
C ILE A 143 -21.76 3.41 -22.68
#